data_AF-A0A0J1IFC0-F1
#
_entry.id   AF-A0A0J1IFC0-F1
#
_cell.length_a   1.000
_cell.length_b   1.000
_cell.length_c   1.000
_cell.angle_alpha   90.00
_cell.angle_beta   90.00
_cell.angle_gamma   90.00
#
_symmetry.space_group_name_H-M   'P 1'
#
loop_
_entity.id
_entity.type
_entity.pdbx_description
1 polymer ?
#
loop_
_entity_poly.entity_id
_entity_poly.type
_entity_poly.pdbx_seq_one_letter_code
_entity_poly.pdbx_strand_id
1 'polypeptide(L)'
;MKIPEFKNEKDEAAYWDTHSAADVLDELENVVLEPTPELKEAIKSRAQNRLKMVSLRLREDQIRAVKDIAAKKDIPYQTLLRSWINEAIHSEQHSPQ
;
A
#
# COMPACT_ATOMS: atom_id res chain seq x y z
N MET A 1 14.90 4.73 -34.65
CA MET A 1 13.94 5.10 -35.71
C MET A 1 13.47 6.46 -35.28
N LYS A 2 13.78 7.53 -36.03
CA LYS A 2 13.76 8.87 -35.45
C LYS A 2 12.36 9.42 -35.27
N ILE A 3 12.06 10.00 -34.09
CA ILE A 3 10.82 10.75 -33.89
C ILE A 3 10.82 11.97 -34.85
N PRO A 4 9.85 12.10 -35.76
CA PRO A 4 9.81 13.22 -36.70
C PRO A 4 9.38 14.52 -36.00
N GLU A 5 9.85 15.68 -36.51
CA GLU A 5 9.35 16.97 -36.05
C GLU A 5 7.92 17.20 -36.58
N PHE A 6 6.93 17.13 -35.70
CA PHE A 6 5.53 17.35 -36.05
C PHE A 6 5.25 18.85 -36.25
N LYS A 7 4.57 19.18 -37.35
CA LYS A 7 4.18 20.58 -37.66
C LYS A 7 2.85 20.98 -37.02
N ASN A 8 2.02 20.00 -36.65
CA ASN A 8 0.72 20.21 -36.02
C ASN A 8 0.35 19.00 -35.16
N GLU A 9 -0.56 19.21 -34.21
CA GLU A 9 -1.04 18.20 -33.26
C GLU A 9 -1.78 17.03 -33.96
N LYS A 10 -2.42 17.27 -35.12
CA LYS A 10 -3.14 16.23 -35.87
C LYS A 10 -2.19 15.21 -36.49
N ASP A 11 -1.05 15.66 -37.02
CA ASP A 11 -0.01 14.81 -37.59
C ASP A 11 0.67 13.97 -36.50
N GLU A 12 0.85 14.55 -35.30
CA GLU A 12 1.37 13.83 -34.14
C GLU A 12 0.40 12.74 -33.68
N ALA A 13 -0.89 13.05 -33.54
CA ALA A 13 -1.91 12.06 -33.19
C ALA A 13 -1.97 10.91 -34.21
N ALA A 14 -1.96 11.21 -35.52
CA ALA A 14 -1.96 10.19 -36.57
C ALA A 14 -0.71 9.30 -36.56
N TYR A 15 0.44 9.85 -36.16
CA TYR A 15 1.67 9.09 -35.99
C TYR A 15 1.57 8.12 -34.80
N TRP A 16 1.09 8.58 -33.63
CA TRP A 16 0.92 7.74 -32.45
C TRP A 16 -0.22 6.72 -32.56
N ASP A 17 -1.22 6.97 -33.40
CA ASP A 17 -2.26 5.99 -33.73
C ASP A 17 -1.71 4.79 -34.54
N THR A 18 -0.58 5.00 -35.24
CA THR A 18 0.00 4.00 -36.14
C THR A 18 1.34 3.43 -35.67
N HIS A 19 2.04 4.11 -34.76
CA HIS A 19 3.37 3.72 -34.26
C HIS A 19 3.36 3.53 -32.74
N SER A 20 4.01 2.48 -32.26
CA SER A 20 4.09 2.21 -30.82
C SER A 20 5.12 3.10 -30.15
N ALA A 21 4.79 3.60 -28.96
CA ALA A 21 5.75 4.29 -28.08
C ALA A 21 6.96 3.44 -27.70
N ALA A 22 6.83 2.11 -27.78
CA ALA A 22 7.93 1.18 -27.52
C ALA A 22 9.07 1.30 -28.56
N ASP A 23 8.75 1.66 -29.82
CA ASP A 23 9.71 1.67 -30.94
C ASP A 23 10.65 2.89 -30.91
N VAL A 24 10.34 3.88 -30.06
CA VAL A 24 11.10 5.13 -29.90
C VAL A 24 11.51 5.38 -28.45
N LEU A 25 11.39 4.39 -27.55
CA LEU A 25 11.77 4.51 -26.13
C LEU A 25 13.19 5.03 -25.92
N ASP A 26 14.14 4.62 -26.75
CA ASP A 26 15.54 5.04 -26.67
C ASP A 26 15.76 6.52 -27.04
N GLU A 27 14.79 7.14 -27.72
CA GLU A 27 14.80 8.54 -28.13
C GLU A 27 13.98 9.44 -27.19
N LEU A 28 13.22 8.85 -26.26
CA LEU A 28 12.47 9.60 -25.26
C LEU A 28 13.38 10.09 -24.13
N GLU A 29 13.16 11.32 -23.71
CA GLU A 29 13.87 11.89 -22.57
C GLU A 29 13.45 11.19 -21.28
N ASN A 30 14.43 10.75 -20.50
CA ASN A 30 14.20 10.12 -19.21
C ASN A 30 13.79 11.19 -18.19
N VAL A 31 12.49 11.40 -18.04
CA VAL A 31 11.97 12.32 -17.02
C VAL A 31 11.91 11.60 -15.68
N VAL A 32 12.77 12.02 -14.74
CA VAL A 32 12.63 11.63 -13.34
C VAL A 32 11.47 12.41 -12.75
N LEU A 33 10.30 11.77 -12.67
CA LEU A 33 9.14 12.35 -12.01
C LEU A 33 9.39 12.40 -10.51
N GLU A 34 9.76 13.57 -10.00
CA GLU A 34 9.76 13.81 -8.57
C GLU A 34 8.32 13.93 -8.06
N PRO A 35 7.90 13.11 -7.08
CA PRO A 35 6.56 13.22 -6.55
C PRO A 35 6.38 14.58 -5.89
N THR A 36 5.20 15.18 -6.08
CA THR A 36 4.83 16.44 -5.44
C THR A 36 4.97 16.31 -3.92
N PRO A 37 5.22 17.42 -3.19
CA PRO A 37 5.29 17.41 -1.73
C PRO A 37 4.06 16.74 -1.09
N GLU A 38 2.86 17.02 -1.62
CA GLU A 38 1.59 16.42 -1.19
C GLU A 38 1.57 14.90 -1.38
N LEU A 39 2.05 14.41 -2.53
CA LEU A 39 2.14 12.98 -2.79
C LEU A 39 3.17 12.30 -1.88
N LYS A 40 4.32 12.95 -1.65
CA LYS A 40 5.35 12.48 -0.70
C LYS A 40 4.77 12.34 0.72
N GLU A 41 4.02 13.33 1.19
CA GLU A 41 3.35 13.27 2.50
C GLU A 41 2.27 12.19 2.58
N ALA A 42 1.44 12.05 1.54
CA ALA A 42 0.40 11.05 1.48
C ALA A 42 0.97 9.61 1.48
N ILE A 43 2.12 9.40 0.84
CA ILE A 43 2.85 8.11 0.88
C ILE A 43 3.40 7.86 2.28
N LYS A 44 4.02 8.87 2.91
CA LYS A 44 4.59 8.77 4.25
C LYS A 44 3.52 8.48 5.31
N SER A 45 2.38 9.16 5.25
CA SER A 45 1.23 8.92 6.13
C SER A 45 0.68 7.49 5.99
N ARG A 46 0.51 6.99 4.75
CA ARG A 46 0.13 5.59 4.53
C ARG A 46 1.14 4.61 5.10
N ALA A 47 2.43 4.89 4.98
CA ALA A 47 3.49 4.04 5.52
C ALA A 47 3.47 4.02 7.07
N GLN A 48 3.21 5.16 7.71
CA GLN A 48 3.13 5.27 9.17
C GLN A 48 1.90 4.55 9.75
N ASN A 49 0.78 4.57 9.03
CA ASN A 49 -0.46 3.90 9.43
C ASN A 49 -0.50 2.40 9.04
N ARG A 50 0.56 1.88 8.42
CA ARG A 50 0.62 0.46 8.05
C ARG A 50 0.85 -0.40 9.27
N LEU A 51 0.06 -1.46 9.39
CA LEU A 51 0.27 -2.51 10.39
C LEU A 51 1.67 -3.13 10.20
N LYS A 52 2.41 -3.26 11.31
CA LYS A 52 3.71 -3.95 11.33
C LYS A 52 3.48 -5.41 11.67
N MET A 53 4.10 -6.31 10.89
CA MET A 53 4.10 -7.74 11.23
C MET A 53 5.02 -7.99 12.41
N VAL A 54 4.53 -8.76 13.37
CA VAL A 54 5.29 -9.24 14.53
C VAL A 54 5.19 -10.75 14.60
N SER A 55 6.31 -11.42 14.89
CA SER A 55 6.32 -12.86 15.12
C SER A 55 6.19 -13.14 16.62
N LEU A 56 5.09 -13.76 17.02
CA LEU A 56 4.81 -14.15 18.41
C LEU A 56 4.63 -15.67 18.49
N ARG A 57 5.23 -16.30 19.50
CA ARG A 57 4.99 -17.71 19.79
C ARG A 57 3.80 -17.85 20.73
N LEU A 58 2.83 -18.66 20.30
CA LEU A 58 1.65 -19.03 21.09
C LEU A 58 1.56 -20.55 21.11
N ARG A 59 0.99 -21.11 22.18
CA ARG A 59 0.68 -22.53 22.22
C ARG A 59 -0.48 -22.85 21.26
N GLU A 60 -0.54 -24.09 20.79
CA GLU A 60 -1.54 -24.54 19.83
C GLU A 60 -2.98 -24.45 20.39
N ASP A 61 -3.17 -24.79 21.67
CA ASP A 61 -4.46 -24.69 22.37
C ASP A 61 -4.98 -23.24 22.39
N GLN A 62 -4.08 -22.28 22.58
CA GLN A 62 -4.42 -20.86 22.58
C GLN A 62 -4.85 -20.41 21.18
N ILE A 63 -4.07 -20.78 20.14
CA ILE A 63 -4.42 -20.43 18.75
C ILE A 63 -5.80 -20.98 18.37
N ARG A 64 -6.09 -22.23 18.76
CA ARG A 64 -7.38 -22.87 18.50
C ARG A 64 -8.51 -22.15 19.22
N ALA A 65 -8.36 -21.88 20.51
CA ALA A 65 -9.37 -21.17 21.29
C ALA A 65 -9.71 -19.79 20.71
N VAL A 66 -8.68 -19.02 20.30
CA VAL A 66 -8.90 -17.70 19.71
C VAL A 66 -9.64 -17.80 18.37
N LYS A 67 -9.31 -18.78 17.53
CA LYS A 67 -10.02 -19.01 16.26
C LYS A 67 -11.49 -19.35 16.49
N ASP A 68 -11.78 -20.21 17.46
CA ASP A 68 -13.14 -20.61 17.80
C ASP A 68 -13.97 -19.42 18.33
N ILE A 69 -13.38 -18.58 19.17
CA ILE A 69 -14.04 -17.36 19.68
C ILE A 69 -14.27 -16.35 18.55
N ALA A 70 -13.30 -16.18 17.66
CA ALA A 70 -13.38 -15.26 16.53
C ALA A 70 -14.47 -15.67 15.55
N ALA A 71 -14.58 -16.97 15.24
CA ALA A 71 -15.63 -17.52 14.39
C ALA A 71 -17.03 -17.27 14.98
N LYS A 72 -17.20 -17.46 16.30
CA LYS A 72 -18.48 -17.16 16.99
C LYS A 72 -18.86 -15.69 16.96
N LYS A 73 -17.87 -14.80 16.85
CA LYS A 73 -18.05 -13.34 16.77
C LYS A 73 -18.11 -12.82 15.33
N ASP A 74 -18.02 -13.70 14.33
CA ASP A 74 -17.97 -13.38 12.90
C ASP A 74 -16.89 -12.33 12.55
N ILE A 75 -15.71 -12.47 13.18
CA ILE A 75 -14.56 -11.59 12.91
C ILE A 75 -13.28 -12.41 12.69
N PRO A 76 -12.29 -11.88 11.94
CA PRO A 76 -10.99 -12.53 11.82
C PRO A 76 -10.26 -12.64 13.17
N TYR A 77 -9.64 -13.79 13.45
CA TYR A 77 -8.93 -14.02 14.72
C TYR A 77 -7.80 -13.01 14.99
N GLN A 78 -7.15 -12.49 13.94
CA GLN A 78 -6.14 -11.44 14.07
C GLN A 78 -6.76 -10.09 14.49
N THR A 79 -7.98 -9.80 14.06
CA THR A 79 -8.74 -8.62 14.50
C THR A 79 -9.15 -8.75 15.95
N LEU A 80 -9.60 -9.94 16.37
CA LEU A 80 -9.92 -10.22 17.77
C LEU A 80 -8.69 -10.05 18.68
N LEU A 81 -7.54 -10.65 18.32
CA LEU A 81 -6.28 -10.49 19.06
C LEU A 81 -5.89 -9.03 19.21
N ARG A 82 -6.04 -8.24 18.14
CA ARG A 82 -5.74 -6.80 18.18
C ARG A 82 -6.66 -6.04 19.13
N SER A 83 -7.96 -6.37 19.17
CA SER A 83 -8.89 -5.76 20.13
C SER A 83 -8.44 -6.01 21.56
N TRP A 84 -8.14 -7.27 21.90
CA TRP A 84 -7.68 -7.63 23.24
C TRP A 84 -6.36 -6.96 23.62
N ILE A 85 -5.41 -6.84 22.69
CA ILE A 85 -4.16 -6.13 22.95
C ILE A 85 -4.45 -4.65 23.27
N ASN A 86 -5.34 -4.00 22.52
CA ASN A 86 -5.72 -2.60 22.76
C ASN A 86 -6.43 -2.43 24.11
N GLU A 87 -7.35 -3.34 24.44
CA GLU A 87 -8.06 -3.35 25.73
C GLU A 87 -7.09 -3.53 26.89
N ALA A 88 -6.13 -4.45 26.78
CA ALA A 88 -5.10 -4.67 27.80
C ALA A 88 -4.20 -3.44 27.97
N ILE A 89 -3.74 -2.82 26.88
CA ILE A 89 -2.95 -1.58 26.94
C ILE A 89 -3.74 -0.47 27.63
N HIS A 90 -5.02 -0.29 27.26
CA HIS A 90 -5.86 0.74 27.84
C HIS A 90 -6.05 0.52 29.34
N SER A 91 -6.30 -0.73 29.76
CA SER A 91 -6.43 -1.11 31.16
C SER A 91 -5.15 -0.80 31.95
N GLU A 92 -3.97 -1.19 31.45
CA GLU A 92 -2.69 -0.96 32.14
C GLU A 92 -2.33 0.53 32.24
N GLN A 93 -2.72 1.34 31.25
CA GLN A 93 -2.49 2.78 31.26
C GLN A 93 -3.39 3.55 32.24
N HIS A 94 -4.56 2.99 32.57
CA HIS A 94 -5.57 3.64 33.42
C HIS A 94 -5.69 3.00 34.82
N SER A 95 -4.98 1.91 35.10
CA SER A 95 -4.85 1.38 36.46
C SER A 95 -3.93 2.27 37.29
N PRO A 96 -4.39 2.82 38.45
CA PRO A 96 -3.49 3.42 39.42
C PRO A 96 -2.60 2.31 40.01
N GLN A 97 -1.28 2.48 39.91
CA GLN A 97 -0.32 1.66 40.65
C GLN A 97 -0.43 1.90 42.16
#